data_AF-A0A821P6J6-F1
#
_entry.id   AF-A0A821P6J6-F1
#
_cell.length_a   1.000
_cell.length_b   1.000
_cell.length_c   1.000
_cell.angle_alpha   90.00
_cell.angle_beta   90.00
_cell.angle_gamma   90.00
#
_symmetry.space_group_name_H-M   'P 1'
#
loop_
_entity.id
_entity.type
_entity.pdbx_description
1 polymer ?
#
loop_
_entity_poly.entity_id
_entity_poly.type
_entity_poly.pdbx_seq_one_letter_code
_entity_poly.pdbx_strand_id
1 'polypeptide(L)'
;NGYLSTSRLREKALEFAKKPTSRTNAIPVLFQVQCNVQQFGDSIILADVANFSPYPNEQEVLFDLNATFRIEMIEHTGEIWLVNMVASEDGKAITRDYIEIARRDNEEKTVSIMFGRLMCDMGEYDKSRKYFENLLASSAENDDRA
;
A
#
# COMPACT_ATOMS: atom_id res chain seq x y z
N ASN A 1 11.62 -1.13 3.48
CA ASN A 1 10.94 0.17 3.66
C ASN A 1 9.47 -0.01 3.36
N GLY A 2 8.66 -0.32 4.36
CA GLY A 2 7.24 -0.67 4.18
C GLY A 2 6.35 -0.14 5.29
N TYR A 3 6.72 0.97 5.93
CA TYR A 3 5.91 1.59 6.99
C TYR A 3 5.51 2.99 6.57
N LEU A 4 4.33 3.42 6.98
CA LEU A 4 3.93 4.82 6.91
C LEU A 4 4.36 5.51 8.20
N SER A 5 5.39 6.35 8.10
CA SER A 5 5.86 7.18 9.22
C SER A 5 4.97 8.41 9.37
N THR A 6 4.56 8.68 10.62
CA THR A 6 3.69 9.79 11.00
C THR A 6 4.22 10.44 12.27
N SER A 7 3.78 11.66 12.56
CA SER A 7 4.12 12.36 13.81
C SER A 7 2.84 12.73 14.55
N ARG A 8 2.85 12.59 15.87
CA ARG A 8 1.80 13.15 16.74
C ARG A 8 1.85 14.68 16.82
N LEU A 9 2.97 15.29 16.43
CA LEU A 9 3.14 16.74 16.43
C LEU A 9 2.75 17.30 15.06
N ARG A 10 1.63 18.03 15.04
CA ARG A 10 1.14 18.70 13.83
C ARG A 10 2.19 19.59 13.17
N GLU A 11 2.94 20.34 13.97
CA GLU A 11 3.99 21.24 13.48
C GLU A 11 5.09 20.48 12.73
N LYS A 12 5.50 19.31 13.24
CA LYS A 12 6.51 18.48 12.56
C LYS A 12 5.97 17.91 11.25
N ALA A 13 4.74 17.38 11.24
CA ALA A 13 4.11 16.92 10.02
C ALA A 13 3.97 18.04 8.97
N LEU A 14 3.68 19.28 9.41
CA LEU A 14 3.63 20.45 8.55
C LEU A 14 5.00 20.86 7.99
N GLU A 15 6.07 20.80 8.79
CA GLU A 15 7.44 21.03 8.32
C GLU A 15 7.79 20.07 7.17
N PHE A 16 7.41 18.78 7.28
CA PHE A 16 7.59 17.81 6.20
C PHE A 16 6.71 18.13 4.97
N ALA A 17 5.44 18.46 5.16
CA ALA A 17 4.50 18.74 4.07
C ALA A 17 4.89 19.99 3.28
N LYS A 18 5.42 21.03 3.95
CA LYS A 18 5.84 22.30 3.34
C LYS A 18 7.32 22.32 2.93
N LYS A 19 8.03 21.20 3.04
CA LYS A 19 9.45 21.14 2.72
C LYS A 19 9.69 21.58 1.27
N PRO A 20 10.59 22.56 1.03
CA PRO A 20 10.90 23.00 -0.33
C PRO A 20 11.35 21.85 -1.21
N THR A 21 10.86 21.80 -2.44
CA THR A 21 11.19 20.78 -3.42
C THR A 21 11.53 21.40 -4.76
N SER A 22 12.41 20.76 -5.52
CA SER A 22 12.77 21.18 -6.88
C SER A 22 11.63 21.01 -7.88
N ARG A 23 10.56 20.30 -7.48
CA ARG A 23 9.37 20.09 -8.31
C ARG A 23 8.50 21.34 -8.34
N THR A 24 8.37 21.94 -9.51
CA THR A 24 7.55 23.14 -9.75
C THR A 24 6.05 22.93 -9.53
N ASN A 25 5.59 21.67 -9.57
CA ASN A 25 4.17 21.32 -9.54
C ASN A 25 3.80 20.53 -8.27
N ALA A 26 4.65 20.57 -7.25
CA ALA A 26 4.36 19.90 -5.99
C ALA A 26 3.33 20.70 -5.20
N ILE A 27 2.31 19.99 -4.74
CA ILE A 27 1.27 20.55 -3.87
C ILE A 27 1.51 20.00 -2.46
N PRO A 28 1.64 20.86 -1.44
CA PRO A 28 1.80 20.42 -0.07
C PRO A 28 0.48 19.83 0.45
N VAL A 29 0.55 18.62 0.99
CA VAL A 29 -0.58 17.89 1.55
C VAL A 29 -0.26 17.46 2.97
N LEU A 30 -1.16 17.75 3.90
CA LEU A 30 -1.12 17.25 5.26
C LEU A 30 -2.19 16.17 5.43
N PHE A 31 -1.75 14.96 5.76
CA PHE A 31 -2.66 13.87 6.12
C PHE A 31 -2.83 13.85 7.64
N GLN A 32 -4.07 13.97 8.11
CA GLN A 32 -4.41 13.91 9.52
C GLN A 32 -5.16 12.62 9.81
N VAL A 33 -4.49 11.71 10.52
CA VAL A 33 -5.03 10.40 10.90
C VAL A 33 -5.70 10.48 12.27
N GLN A 34 -6.99 10.19 12.33
CA GLN A 34 -7.66 9.82 13.56
C GLN A 34 -7.56 8.31 13.76
N CYS A 35 -6.93 7.90 14.86
CA CYS A 35 -6.79 6.48 15.20
C CYS A 35 -7.14 6.29 16.68
N ASN A 36 -8.28 5.66 16.95
CA ASN A 36 -8.64 5.22 18.29
C ASN A 36 -8.15 3.78 18.53
N VAL A 37 -6.96 3.64 19.11
CA VAL A 37 -6.32 2.34 19.37
C VAL A 37 -7.18 1.37 20.17
N GLN A 38 -8.13 1.86 20.98
CA GLN A 38 -9.01 1.01 21.79
C GLN A 38 -10.13 0.36 20.97
N GLN A 39 -10.47 0.93 19.82
CA GLN A 39 -11.56 0.43 18.96
C GLN A 39 -11.09 -0.65 17.98
N PHE A 40 -9.80 -0.70 17.66
CA PHE A 40 -9.29 -1.49 16.53
C PHE A 40 -8.67 -2.84 16.90
N GLY A 41 -8.54 -3.18 18.19
CA GLY A 41 -7.92 -4.45 18.60
C GLY A 41 -6.60 -4.74 17.84
N ASP A 42 -6.54 -5.90 17.16
CA ASP A 42 -5.39 -6.33 16.33
C ASP A 42 -5.59 -6.04 14.82
N SER A 43 -6.47 -5.12 14.43
CA SER A 43 -6.73 -4.83 13.01
C SER A 43 -5.82 -3.80 12.38
N ILE A 44 -5.26 -2.93 13.21
CA ILE A 44 -4.34 -1.89 12.77
C ILE A 44 -3.06 -2.05 13.58
N ILE A 45 -1.98 -2.36 12.87
CA ILE A 45 -0.66 -2.48 13.48
C ILE A 45 0.00 -1.11 13.40
N LEU A 46 0.29 -0.55 14.57
CA LEU A 46 1.07 0.67 14.72
C LEU A 46 2.05 0.57 15.89
N ALA A 47 3.11 1.36 15.83
CA ALA A 47 4.11 1.45 16.88
C ALA A 47 4.40 2.91 17.20
N ASP A 48 4.24 3.30 18.47
CA ASP A 48 4.82 4.54 18.99
C ASP A 48 6.32 4.31 19.18
N VAL A 49 7.11 4.91 18.30
CA VAL A 49 8.57 4.74 18.28
C VAL A 49 9.28 5.98 18.79
N ALA A 50 8.58 6.93 19.44
CA ALA A 50 9.19 8.16 19.93
C ALA A 50 10.45 7.89 20.79
N ASN A 51 10.42 6.88 21.66
CA ASN A 51 11.56 6.56 22.53
C ASN A 51 12.64 5.68 21.88
N PHE A 52 12.39 5.18 20.67
CA PHE A 52 13.31 4.32 19.91
C PHE A 52 13.88 5.00 18.66
N SER A 53 13.22 6.09 18.21
CA SER A 53 13.61 6.87 17.06
C SER A 53 14.87 7.69 17.38
N PRO A 54 15.80 7.86 16.42
CA PRO A 54 16.90 8.82 16.53
C PRO A 54 16.43 10.26 16.76
N TYR A 55 15.15 10.55 16.49
CA TYR A 55 14.54 11.87 16.66
C TYR A 55 13.32 11.82 17.62
N PRO A 56 13.50 11.62 18.94
CA PRO A 56 12.39 11.46 19.88
C PRO A 56 11.40 12.62 19.93
N ASN A 57 11.91 13.82 19.66
CA ASN A 57 11.13 15.06 19.64
C ASN A 57 10.14 15.12 18.47
N GLU A 58 10.22 14.22 17.49
CA GLU A 58 9.22 14.12 16.41
C GLU A 58 7.99 13.33 16.84
N GLN A 59 8.02 12.64 17.99
CA GLN A 59 6.94 11.79 18.47
C GLN A 59 6.38 10.87 17.38
N GLU A 60 7.30 10.17 16.73
CA GLU A 60 7.03 9.34 15.57
C GLU A 60 6.14 8.14 15.92
N VAL A 61 5.14 7.90 15.07
CA VAL A 61 4.30 6.71 15.08
C VAL A 61 4.38 6.07 13.70
N LEU A 62 4.74 4.78 13.66
CA LEU A 62 4.79 4.00 12.44
C LEU A 62 3.51 3.18 12.29
N PHE A 63 2.88 3.23 11.12
CA PHE A 63 1.83 2.30 10.72
C PHE A 63 2.40 1.23 9.79
N ASP A 64 1.94 -0.01 9.93
CA ASP A 64 2.23 -1.08 8.98
C ASP A 64 1.71 -0.75 7.57
N LEU A 65 2.31 -1.33 6.53
CA LEU A 65 1.91 -1.09 5.14
C LEU A 65 0.44 -1.42 4.88
N ASN A 66 -0.12 -2.38 5.61
CA ASN A 66 -1.50 -2.84 5.44
C ASN A 66 -2.50 -1.98 6.21
N ALA A 67 -2.06 -0.96 6.95
CA ALA A 67 -2.96 -0.03 7.62
C ALA A 67 -3.85 0.66 6.59
N THR A 68 -5.16 0.53 6.79
CA THR A 68 -6.15 1.14 5.90
C THR A 68 -6.71 2.40 6.54
N PHE A 69 -6.88 3.44 5.73
CA PHE A 69 -7.42 4.73 6.16
C PHE A 69 -8.61 5.10 5.27
N ARG A 70 -9.73 5.43 5.88
CA ARG A 70 -10.89 5.99 5.18
C ARG A 70 -10.77 7.51 5.16
N ILE A 71 -10.86 8.10 3.97
CA ILE A 71 -10.89 9.56 3.81
C ILE A 71 -12.28 10.04 4.24
N GLU A 72 -12.33 10.94 5.21
CA GLU A 72 -13.57 11.57 5.67
C GLU A 72 -13.79 12.92 5.00
N MET A 73 -12.71 13.69 4.80
CA MET A 73 -12.79 15.03 4.26
C MET A 73 -11.49 15.45 3.59
N ILE A 74 -11.61 16.22 2.51
CA ILE A 74 -10.51 16.89 1.85
C ILE A 74 -10.86 18.38 1.78
N GLU A 75 -10.00 19.23 2.31
CA GLU A 75 -10.20 20.68 2.31
C GLU A 75 -8.91 21.43 1.99
N HIS A 76 -9.03 22.59 1.35
CA HIS A 76 -7.90 23.45 1.04
C HIS A 76 -7.86 24.61 2.03
N THR A 77 -6.80 24.70 2.83
CA THR A 77 -6.68 25.73 3.87
C THR A 77 -5.87 26.94 3.38
N GLY A 78 -5.83 27.17 2.07
CA GLY A 78 -5.12 28.29 1.42
C GLY A 78 -3.69 27.94 1.01
N GLU A 79 -2.89 27.40 1.92
CA GLU A 79 -1.48 27.05 1.63
C GLU A 79 -1.26 25.55 1.41
N ILE A 80 -2.15 24.70 1.94
CA ILE A 80 -2.02 23.25 1.93
C ILE A 80 -3.38 22.60 1.69
N TRP A 81 -3.35 21.36 1.21
CA TRP A 81 -4.50 20.47 1.28
C TRP A 81 -4.46 19.67 2.58
N LEU A 82 -5.53 19.73 3.36
CA LEU A 82 -5.75 18.88 4.51
C LEU A 82 -6.61 17.69 4.10
N VAL A 83 -6.10 16.49 4.35
CA VAL A 83 -6.83 15.23 4.15
C VAL A 83 -7.08 14.64 5.52
N ASN A 84 -8.33 14.74 5.99
CA ASN A 84 -8.75 14.12 7.23
C ASN A 84 -9.14 12.67 6.94
N MET A 85 -8.51 11.75 7.67
CA MET A 85 -8.75 10.32 7.51
C MET A 85 -8.88 9.63 8.86
N VAL A 86 -9.64 8.55 8.88
CA VAL A 86 -9.84 7.70 10.05
C VAL A 86 -9.23 6.34 9.74
N ALA A 87 -8.43 5.82 10.66
CA ALA A 87 -7.90 4.46 10.56
C ALA A 87 -9.08 3.48 10.54
N SER A 88 -9.08 2.48 9.65
CA SER A 88 -10.24 1.62 9.41
C SER A 88 -9.86 0.14 9.36
N GLU A 89 -10.76 -0.71 9.85
CA GLU A 89 -10.67 -2.18 9.73
C GLU A 89 -11.14 -2.70 8.37
N ASP A 90 -11.77 -1.83 7.56
CA ASP A 90 -12.34 -2.18 6.25
C ASP A 90 -11.29 -2.85 5.34
N GLY A 91 -10.01 -2.54 5.54
CA GLY A 91 -8.89 -3.18 4.86
C GLY A 91 -8.93 -4.71 4.92
N LYS A 92 -9.25 -5.29 6.09
CA LYS A 92 -9.33 -6.76 6.24
C LYS A 92 -10.42 -7.37 5.37
N ALA A 93 -11.58 -6.73 5.30
CA ALA A 93 -12.70 -7.19 4.48
C ALA A 93 -12.35 -7.05 2.99
N ILE A 94 -11.83 -5.89 2.58
CA ILE A 94 -11.39 -5.66 1.20
C ILE A 94 -10.32 -6.68 0.78
N THR A 95 -9.29 -6.90 1.60
CA THR A 95 -8.25 -7.90 1.32
C THR A 95 -8.84 -9.30 1.20
N ARG A 96 -9.77 -9.69 2.07
CA ARG A 96 -10.45 -10.99 1.98
C ARG A 96 -11.20 -11.12 0.66
N ASP A 97 -11.98 -10.12 0.28
CA ASP A 97 -12.77 -10.13 -0.95
C ASP A 97 -11.85 -10.25 -2.18
N TYR A 98 -10.73 -9.50 -2.20
CA TYR A 98 -9.73 -9.62 -3.25
C TYR A 98 -9.11 -11.03 -3.33
N ILE A 99 -8.80 -11.65 -2.18
CA ILE A 99 -8.28 -13.03 -2.16
C ILE A 99 -9.32 -14.00 -2.69
N GLU A 100 -10.60 -13.84 -2.35
CA GLU A 100 -11.67 -14.70 -2.85
C GLU A 100 -11.88 -14.55 -4.36
N ILE A 101 -11.90 -13.31 -4.87
CA ILE A 101 -11.96 -13.04 -6.31
C ILE A 101 -10.77 -13.67 -7.01
N ALA A 102 -9.55 -13.44 -6.51
CA ALA A 102 -8.33 -14.01 -7.09
C ALA A 102 -8.33 -15.55 -7.07
N ARG A 103 -8.93 -16.18 -6.06
CA ARG A 103 -9.10 -17.64 -6.02
C ARG A 103 -10.07 -18.12 -7.11
N ARG A 104 -11.26 -17.51 -7.21
CA ARG A 104 -12.26 -17.86 -8.24
C ARG A 104 -11.70 -17.67 -9.64
N ASP A 105 -10.98 -16.57 -9.87
CA ASP A 105 -10.35 -16.25 -11.15
C ASP A 105 -9.27 -17.26 -11.58
N ASN A 106 -8.80 -18.09 -10.66
CA ASN A 106 -7.70 -19.01 -10.84
C ASN A 106 -8.05 -20.47 -10.53
N GLU A 107 -9.31 -20.79 -10.22
CA GLU A 107 -9.76 -22.11 -9.76
C GLU A 107 -9.44 -23.24 -10.76
N GLU A 108 -9.36 -22.93 -12.05
CA GLU A 108 -9.07 -23.89 -13.13
C GLU A 108 -7.70 -23.65 -13.81
N LYS A 109 -6.87 -22.76 -13.25
CA LYS A 109 -5.58 -22.38 -13.85
C LYS A 109 -4.43 -23.13 -13.19
N THR A 110 -3.47 -23.59 -13.98
CA THR A 110 -2.22 -24.14 -13.44
C THR A 110 -1.41 -23.02 -12.77
N VAL A 111 -0.54 -23.39 -11.83
CA VAL A 111 0.38 -22.44 -11.15
C VAL A 111 1.19 -21.63 -12.17
N SER A 112 1.61 -22.24 -13.27
CA SER A 112 2.34 -21.55 -14.34
C SER A 112 1.48 -20.47 -15.00
N ILE A 113 0.23 -20.76 -15.33
CA ILE A 113 -0.69 -19.78 -15.91
C ILE A 113 -0.99 -18.64 -14.92
N MET A 114 -1.20 -18.98 -13.65
CA MET A 114 -1.40 -17.98 -12.59
C MET A 114 -0.21 -17.03 -12.48
N PHE A 115 1.02 -17.56 -12.50
CA PHE A 115 2.23 -16.76 -12.37
C PHE A 115 2.43 -15.81 -13.55
N GLY A 116 2.20 -16.27 -14.78
CA GLY A 116 2.25 -15.41 -15.96
C GLY A 116 1.20 -14.29 -15.92
N ARG A 117 -0.02 -14.59 -15.44
CA ARG A 117 -1.09 -13.59 -15.28
C ARG A 117 -0.77 -12.58 -14.19
N LEU A 118 -0.22 -13.01 -13.06
CA LEU A 118 0.22 -12.12 -11.99
C LEU A 118 1.23 -11.08 -12.49
N MET A 119 2.19 -11.49 -13.31
CA MET A 119 3.12 -10.53 -13.93
C MET A 119 2.39 -9.50 -14.82
N CYS A 120 1.35 -9.90 -15.57
CA CYS A 120 0.51 -8.95 -16.30
C CYS A 120 -0.22 -7.98 -15.36
N ASP A 121 -0.84 -8.48 -14.29
CA ASP A 121 -1.61 -7.67 -13.34
C ASP A 121 -0.71 -6.65 -12.60
N MET A 122 0.57 -6.98 -12.45
CA MET A 122 1.61 -6.07 -11.93
C MET A 122 2.16 -5.07 -12.96
N GLY A 123 1.69 -5.11 -14.22
CA GLY A 123 2.17 -4.27 -15.32
C GLY A 123 3.50 -4.72 -15.95
N GLU A 124 3.99 -5.90 -15.58
CA GLU A 124 5.25 -6.48 -16.06
C GLU A 124 5.05 -7.27 -17.37
N TYR A 125 4.45 -6.60 -18.37
CA TYR A 125 3.95 -7.24 -19.59
C TYR A 125 5.03 -7.97 -20.40
N ASP A 126 6.23 -7.38 -20.51
CA ASP A 126 7.34 -8.00 -21.25
C ASP A 126 7.85 -9.29 -20.58
N LYS A 127 7.88 -9.31 -19.24
CA LYS A 127 8.25 -10.49 -18.47
C LYS A 127 7.20 -11.57 -18.60
N SER A 128 5.93 -11.19 -18.49
CA SER A 128 4.80 -12.08 -18.68
C SER A 128 4.80 -12.74 -20.07
N ARG A 129 4.98 -11.94 -21.13
CA ARG A 129 5.05 -12.44 -22.51
C ARG A 129 6.16 -13.48 -22.67
N LYS A 130 7.40 -13.14 -22.28
CA LYS A 130 8.54 -14.06 -22.38
C LYS A 130 8.32 -15.33 -21.58
N TYR A 131 7.71 -15.22 -20.41
CA TYR A 131 7.37 -16.37 -19.58
C TYR A 131 6.39 -17.31 -20.29
N PHE A 132 5.31 -16.77 -20.87
CA PHE A 132 4.34 -17.58 -21.62
C PHE A 132 4.91 -18.18 -22.90
N GLU A 133 5.76 -17.45 -23.64
CA GLU A 133 6.48 -17.96 -24.81
C GLU A 133 7.36 -19.17 -24.45
N ASN A 134 8.12 -19.06 -23.36
CA ASN A 134 8.94 -20.18 -22.86
C ASN A 134 8.09 -21.37 -22.41
N LEU A 135 6.96 -21.09 -21.74
CA LEU A 135 6.03 -22.13 -21.29
C LEU A 135 5.47 -22.91 -22.48
N LEU A 136 5.07 -22.22 -23.55
CA LEU A 136 4.58 -22.84 -24.79
C LEU A 136 5.66 -23.69 -25.49
N ALA A 137 6.88 -23.16 -25.61
CA ALA A 137 7.99 -23.90 -26.20
C ALA A 137 8.28 -25.20 -25.43
N SER A 138 8.29 -25.14 -24.10
CA SER A 138 8.53 -26.32 -23.25
C SER A 138 7.41 -27.37 -23.31
N SER A 139 6.16 -26.95 -23.58
CA SER A 139 5.04 -27.89 -23.76
C SER A 139 5.09 -28.59 -25.12
N ALA A 140 5.53 -27.90 -26.18
CA ALA A 140 5.64 -28.47 -27.52
C ALA A 140 6.75 -29.54 -27.62
N GLU A 141 7.89 -29.32 -26.94
CA GLU A 141 9.00 -30.29 -26.90
C GLU A 141 8.67 -31.62 -26.19
N ASN A 142 7.64 -31.63 -25.35
CA ASN A 142 7.18 -32.84 -24.66
C ASN A 142 6.18 -33.66 -25.49
N ASP A 143 5.45 -33.04 -26.42
CA ASP A 143 4.48 -33.71 -27.29
C ASP A 143 5.16 -34.44 -28.47
N ASP A 144 6.29 -33.91 -28.96
CA ASP A 144 7.11 -34.53 -30.03
C ASP A 144 7.92 -35.76 -29.56
N ARG A 145 7.86 -36.10 -28.26
CA ARG A 145 8.59 -37.24 -27.65
C ARG A 145 7.68 -38.40 -27.21
N ALA A 146 6.38 -38.33 -27.46
CA ALA A 146 5.39 -39.39 -27.19
C ALA A 146 5.04 -40.17 -28.47
#